data_AF-A0A662RU68-F1
#
_entry.id   AF-A0A662RU68-F1
#
_cell.length_a   1.000
_cell.length_b   1.000
_cell.length_c   1.000
_cell.angle_alpha   90.00
_cell.angle_beta   90.00
_cell.angle_gamma   90.00
#
_symmetry.space_group_name_H-M   'P 1'
#
loop_
_entity.id
_entity.type
_entity.pdbx_description
1 polymer ?
#
loop_
_entity_poly.entity_id
_entity_poly.type
_entity_poly.pdbx_seq_one_letter_code
_entity_poly.pdbx_strand_id
1 'polypeptide(L)'
;KVKKVEVKKVPLRMQMLLSYEIDAATLPEPLASYALYKGAKLVISDSMLNRTISQTVIVFRADFLNNNPEAVHEFLAAYGEAVNRINANPEKYRALLVEKTHIPPEIASNYTIATYLQPQVYPKTDFDTVIHWLRAKNLLHRIVLYEDTVWRGESR
;
A
#
# COMPACT_ATOMS: atom_id res chain seq x y z
N LYS A 1 -14.72 27.17 3.31
CA LYS A 1 -13.79 26.96 2.18
C LYS A 1 -12.56 26.23 2.73
N VAL A 2 -12.16 25.09 2.16
CA VAL A 2 -10.99 24.32 2.64
C VAL A 2 -9.70 24.93 2.08
N LYS A 3 -8.71 25.20 2.94
CA LYS A 3 -7.36 25.62 2.52
C LYS A 3 -6.45 24.38 2.49
N LYS A 4 -5.84 24.10 1.34
CA LYS A 4 -4.88 23.01 1.20
C LYS A 4 -3.46 23.54 1.44
N VAL A 5 -2.67 22.80 2.21
CA VAL A 5 -1.25 23.08 2.44
C VAL A 5 -0.43 21.88 2.00
N GLU A 6 0.67 22.11 1.28
CA GLU A 6 1.57 21.03 0.86
C GLU A 6 2.66 20.84 1.93
N VAL A 7 2.70 19.66 2.53
CA VAL A 7 3.72 19.27 3.50
C VAL A 7 4.33 17.97 3.01
N LYS A 8 5.58 17.99 2.53
CA LYS A 8 6.19 16.80 1.90
C LYS A 8 6.51 15.69 2.91
N LYS A 9 6.97 16.05 4.10
CA LYS A 9 7.34 15.09 5.15
C LYS A 9 6.09 14.57 5.87
N VAL A 10 5.80 13.28 5.73
CA VAL A 10 4.61 12.67 6.35
C VAL A 10 4.60 12.77 7.88
N PRO A 11 5.71 12.53 8.61
CA PRO A 11 5.71 12.70 10.08
C PRO A 11 5.36 14.13 10.52
N LEU A 12 5.79 15.14 9.75
CA LEU A 12 5.46 16.54 10.03
C LEU A 12 3.96 16.80 9.88
N ARG A 13 3.27 16.17 8.92
CA ARG A 13 1.80 16.27 8.79
C ARG A 13 1.10 15.82 10.06
N MET A 14 1.55 14.71 10.65
CA MET A 14 1.00 14.18 11.90
C MET A 14 1.26 15.14 13.07
N GLN A 15 2.48 15.68 13.18
CA GLN A 15 2.81 16.66 14.22
C GLN A 15 1.93 17.92 14.12
N MET A 16 1.74 18.45 12.91
CA MET A 16 0.86 19.61 12.66
C MET A 16 -0.60 19.31 13.01
N LEU A 17 -1.08 18.09 12.72
CA LEU A 17 -2.43 17.66 13.11
C LEU A 17 -2.58 17.61 14.63
N LEU A 18 -1.63 16.99 15.33
CA LEU A 18 -1.68 16.81 16.79
C LEU A 18 -1.44 18.11 17.57
N SER A 19 -0.85 19.13 16.94
CA SER A 19 -0.64 20.47 17.49
C SER A 19 -1.71 21.48 17.08
N TYR A 20 -2.77 21.03 16.36
CA TYR A 20 -3.86 21.88 15.88
C TYR A 20 -3.45 22.97 14.87
N GLU A 21 -2.28 22.82 14.22
CA GLU A 21 -1.87 23.72 13.12
C GLU A 21 -2.67 23.46 11.83
N ILE A 22 -3.20 22.25 11.66
CA ILE A 22 -4.08 21.86 10.56
C ILE A 22 -5.28 21.06 11.08
N ASP A 23 -6.44 21.24 10.43
CA ASP A 23 -7.69 20.59 10.84
C ASP A 23 -7.77 19.10 10.44
N ALA A 24 -7.03 18.69 9.40
CA ALA A 24 -7.04 17.33 8.87
C ALA A 24 -5.74 17.00 8.13
N ALA A 25 -5.32 15.73 8.18
CA ALA A 25 -4.16 15.22 7.46
C ALA A 25 -4.44 13.84 6.86
N THR A 26 -3.90 13.60 5.66
CA THR A 26 -3.82 12.25 5.07
C THR A 26 -2.55 11.58 5.58
N LEU A 27 -2.69 10.51 6.36
CA LEU A 27 -1.59 9.77 6.98
C LEU A 27 -1.63 8.30 6.54
N PRO A 28 -0.49 7.69 6.18
CA PRO A 28 -0.38 6.25 6.02
C PRO A 28 -0.23 5.57 7.38
N GLU A 29 -0.45 4.27 7.42
CA GLU A 29 -0.03 3.45 8.57
C GLU A 29 1.50 3.39 8.70
N PRO A 30 2.07 3.30 9.93
CA PRO A 30 1.39 3.23 11.23
C PRO A 30 1.04 4.61 11.84
N LEU A 31 1.30 5.71 11.13
CA LEU A 31 1.11 7.08 11.65
C LEU A 31 -0.37 7.42 11.82
N ALA A 32 -1.25 6.89 10.96
CA ALA A 32 -2.69 7.03 11.12
C ALA A 32 -3.16 6.41 12.45
N SER A 33 -2.81 5.14 12.71
CA SER A 33 -3.08 4.48 14.00
C SER A 33 -2.49 5.26 15.19
N TYR A 34 -1.28 5.79 15.07
CA TYR A 34 -0.66 6.56 16.13
C TYR A 34 -1.38 7.88 16.40
N ALA A 35 -1.81 8.59 15.35
CA ALA A 35 -2.58 9.82 15.50
C ALA A 35 -3.91 9.56 16.22
N LEU A 36 -4.60 8.46 15.88
CA LEU A 36 -5.83 8.03 16.59
C LEU A 36 -5.54 7.74 18.06
N TYR A 37 -4.46 7.02 18.36
CA TYR A 37 -4.01 6.77 19.74
C TYR A 37 -3.75 8.08 20.52
N LYS A 38 -3.25 9.13 19.85
CA LYS A 38 -3.05 10.47 20.43
C LYS A 38 -4.29 11.36 20.44
N GLY A 39 -5.46 10.84 20.07
CA GLY A 39 -6.75 11.54 20.18
C GLY A 39 -7.24 12.20 18.89
N ALA A 40 -6.56 12.00 17.76
CA ALA A 40 -7.12 12.37 16.46
C ALA A 40 -8.37 11.53 16.14
N LYS A 41 -9.19 12.01 15.20
CA LYS A 41 -10.41 11.33 14.78
C LYS A 41 -10.30 10.91 13.31
N LEU A 42 -10.73 9.68 13.02
CA LEU A 42 -10.83 9.21 11.66
C LEU A 42 -12.01 9.90 10.96
N VAL A 43 -11.73 10.64 9.89
CA VAL A 43 -12.77 11.24 9.04
C VAL A 43 -13.15 10.27 7.92
N ILE A 44 -12.15 9.73 7.23
CA ILE A 44 -12.32 8.77 6.14
C ILE A 44 -11.03 7.94 6.00
N SER A 45 -11.18 6.67 5.63
CA SER A 45 -10.11 5.76 5.24
C SER A 45 -10.48 5.10 3.91
N ASP A 46 -9.48 4.78 3.09
CA ASP A 46 -9.68 3.94 1.91
C ASP A 46 -10.14 2.52 2.28
N SER A 47 -9.80 2.03 3.47
CA SER A 47 -10.32 0.77 4.03
C SER A 47 -11.84 0.77 4.29
N MET A 48 -12.50 1.93 4.28
CA MET A 48 -13.96 2.05 4.39
C MET A 48 -14.67 1.88 3.05
N LEU A 49 -13.94 1.75 1.95
CA LEU A 49 -14.50 1.52 0.63
C LEU A 49 -14.75 0.03 0.40
N ASN A 50 -15.82 -0.30 -0.32
CA ASN A 50 -16.11 -1.68 -0.76
C ASN A 50 -15.15 -2.18 -1.85
N ARG A 51 -14.05 -1.46 -2.10
CA ARG A 51 -13.01 -1.81 -3.07
C ARG A 51 -11.68 -1.24 -2.61
N THR A 52 -10.60 -1.94 -2.92
CA THR A 52 -9.24 -1.44 -2.69
C THR A 52 -8.88 -0.44 -3.79
N ILE A 53 -8.63 0.81 -3.41
CA ILE A 53 -8.13 1.85 -4.35
C ILE A 53 -6.63 2.10 -4.21
N SER A 54 -5.99 1.54 -3.18
CA SER A 54 -4.56 1.66 -2.88
C SER A 54 -3.89 0.32 -3.15
N GLN A 55 -3.00 0.27 -4.14
CA GLN A 55 -2.42 -0.99 -4.62
C GLN A 55 -0.90 -1.00 -4.38
N THR A 56 -0.42 -2.10 -3.82
CA THR A 56 1.01 -2.41 -3.72
C THR A 56 1.36 -3.36 -4.86
N VAL A 57 2.38 -3.04 -5.64
CA VAL A 57 2.82 -3.85 -6.79
C VAL A 57 4.21 -4.42 -6.54
N ILE A 58 4.42 -5.64 -7.01
CA ILE A 58 5.75 -6.26 -7.12
C ILE A 58 6.22 -6.01 -8.55
N VAL A 59 7.39 -5.40 -8.69
CA VAL A 59 7.96 -5.04 -9.99
C VAL A 59 9.26 -5.79 -10.19
N PHE A 60 9.35 -6.49 -11.32
CA PHE A 60 10.58 -7.10 -11.80
C PHE A 60 11.09 -6.33 -13.01
N ARG A 61 12.40 -6.39 -13.25
CA ARG A 61 12.95 -5.88 -14.51
C ARG A 61 12.54 -6.82 -15.65
N ALA A 62 12.27 -6.25 -16.83
CA ALA A 62 11.76 -7.00 -17.98
C ALA A 62 12.75 -8.07 -18.48
N ASP A 63 14.05 -7.75 -18.49
CA ASP A 63 15.12 -8.69 -18.83
C ASP A 63 15.20 -9.85 -17.84
N PHE A 64 15.04 -9.57 -16.54
CA PHE A 64 15.01 -10.61 -15.52
C PHE A 64 13.82 -11.56 -15.70
N LEU A 65 12.63 -11.02 -15.98
CA LEU A 65 11.42 -11.82 -16.25
C LEU A 65 11.61 -12.76 -17.43
N ASN A 66 12.19 -12.25 -18.53
CA ASN A 66 12.38 -13.02 -19.75
C ASN A 66 13.44 -14.12 -19.59
N ASN A 67 14.51 -13.83 -18.83
CA ASN A 67 15.63 -14.75 -18.68
C ASN A 67 15.47 -15.73 -17.50
N ASN A 68 14.64 -15.40 -16.51
CA ASN A 68 14.48 -16.17 -15.27
C ASN A 68 13.00 -16.34 -14.85
N PRO A 69 12.10 -16.78 -15.76
CA PRO A 69 10.68 -16.89 -15.44
C PRO A 69 10.39 -17.86 -14.28
N GLU A 70 11.14 -18.97 -14.20
CA GLU A 70 11.01 -19.96 -13.12
C GLU A 70 11.32 -19.36 -11.75
N ALA A 71 12.42 -18.61 -11.62
CA ALA A 71 12.78 -17.94 -10.37
C ALA A 71 11.71 -16.93 -9.91
N VAL A 72 11.05 -16.26 -10.86
CA VAL A 72 9.93 -15.35 -10.55
C VAL A 72 8.70 -16.14 -10.07
N HIS A 73 8.39 -17.28 -10.69
CA HIS A 73 7.33 -18.18 -10.22
C HIS A 73 7.59 -18.69 -8.80
N GLU A 74 8.79 -19.17 -8.51
CA GLU A 74 9.18 -19.64 -7.17
C GLU A 74 9.11 -18.53 -6.13
N PHE A 75 9.56 -17.31 -6.47
CA PHE A 75 9.45 -16.16 -5.59
C PHE A 75 7.99 -15.85 -5.25
N LEU A 76 7.09 -15.83 -6.26
CA LEU A 76 5.67 -15.57 -6.04
C LEU A 76 5.00 -16.68 -5.23
N ALA A 77 5.40 -17.95 -5.43
CA ALA A 77 4.92 -19.07 -4.62
C ALA A 77 5.33 -18.93 -3.15
N ALA A 78 6.61 -18.61 -2.88
CA ALA A 78 7.12 -18.37 -1.53
C ALA A 78 6.44 -17.15 -0.87
N TYR A 79 6.20 -16.08 -1.63
CA TYR A 79 5.42 -14.93 -1.16
C TYR A 79 3.99 -15.34 -0.76
N GLY A 80 3.31 -16.12 -1.60
CA GLY A 80 1.97 -16.64 -1.33
C GLY A 80 1.91 -17.54 -0.10
N GLU A 81 2.94 -18.37 0.13
CA GLU A 81 3.07 -19.17 1.35
C GLU A 81 3.21 -18.26 2.59
N ALA A 82 4.06 -17.23 2.52
CA ALA A 82 4.21 -16.27 3.61
C ALA A 82 2.88 -15.56 3.93
N VAL A 83 2.13 -15.14 2.90
CA VAL A 83 0.78 -14.58 3.06
C VAL A 83 -0.15 -15.55 3.79
N ASN A 84 -0.22 -16.81 3.36
CA ASN A 84 -1.05 -17.83 4.01
C ASN A 84 -0.68 -18.02 5.47
N ARG A 85 0.61 -18.09 5.76
CA ARG A 85 1.13 -18.27 7.12
C ARG A 85 0.80 -17.09 8.02
N ILE A 86 0.95 -15.86 7.53
CA ILE A 86 0.62 -14.64 8.28
C ILE A 86 -0.89 -14.58 8.52
N ASN A 87 -1.71 -14.75 7.49
CA ASN A 87 -3.16 -14.65 7.62
C ASN A 87 -3.76 -15.73 8.55
N ALA A 88 -3.18 -16.94 8.57
CA ALA A 88 -3.64 -18.03 9.44
C ALA A 88 -3.31 -17.80 10.93
N ASN A 89 -2.22 -17.09 11.24
CA ASN A 89 -1.85 -16.76 12.61
C ASN A 89 -1.06 -15.43 12.67
N PRO A 90 -1.74 -14.27 12.57
CA PRO A 90 -1.07 -12.98 12.48
C PRO A 90 -0.23 -12.66 13.72
N GLU A 91 -0.74 -12.98 14.90
CA GLU A 91 -0.09 -12.69 16.19
C GLU A 91 1.25 -13.39 16.36
N LYS A 92 1.43 -14.59 15.78
CA LYS A 92 2.73 -15.28 15.72
C LYS A 92 3.83 -14.41 15.12
N TYR A 93 3.48 -13.47 14.23
CA TYR A 93 4.41 -12.59 13.53
C TYR A 93 4.45 -11.16 14.10
N ARG A 94 3.76 -10.86 15.21
CA ARG A 94 3.75 -9.51 15.80
C ARG A 94 5.15 -8.99 16.13
N ALA A 95 5.99 -9.82 16.76
CA ALA A 95 7.36 -9.43 17.09
C ALA A 95 8.16 -9.07 15.83
N LEU A 96 8.03 -9.88 14.76
CA LEU A 96 8.66 -9.62 13.47
C LEU A 96 8.12 -8.34 12.83
N LEU A 97 6.80 -8.10 12.90
CA LEU A 97 6.19 -6.87 12.40
C LEU A 97 6.78 -5.65 13.11
N VAL A 98 6.83 -5.65 14.45
CA VAL A 98 7.39 -4.55 15.25
C VAL A 98 8.89 -4.35 14.99
N GLU A 99 9.63 -5.43 14.75
CA GLU A 99 11.05 -5.34 14.39
C GLU A 99 11.26 -4.71 13.01
N LYS A 100 10.48 -5.12 12.01
CA LYS A 100 10.66 -4.70 10.61
C LYS A 100 9.95 -3.41 10.25
N THR A 101 8.90 -3.06 10.98
CA THR A 101 8.10 -1.87 10.75
C THR A 101 8.26 -0.96 11.95
N HIS A 102 8.58 0.30 11.72
CA HIS A 102 8.84 1.30 12.77
C HIS A 102 7.53 1.72 13.47
N ILE A 103 6.74 0.74 13.93
CA ILE A 103 5.52 0.96 14.69
C ILE A 103 5.93 1.59 16.02
N PRO A 104 5.34 2.73 16.40
CA PRO A 104 5.62 3.35 17.69
C PRO A 104 5.37 2.37 18.84
N PRO A 105 6.29 2.26 19.82
CA PRO A 105 6.18 1.31 20.93
C PRO A 105 4.85 1.40 21.68
N GLU A 106 4.28 2.61 21.78
CA GLU A 106 3.04 2.86 22.51
C GLU A 106 1.81 2.20 21.88
N ILE A 107 1.86 1.87 20.58
CA ILE A 107 0.77 1.20 19.88
C ILE A 107 1.15 -0.22 19.44
N ALA A 108 2.41 -0.65 19.60
CA ALA A 108 2.93 -1.90 19.06
C ALA A 108 2.16 -3.16 19.52
N SER A 109 1.75 -3.21 20.79
CA SER A 109 1.01 -4.36 21.34
C SER A 109 -0.40 -4.48 20.77
N ASN A 110 -1.03 -3.35 20.43
CA ASN A 110 -2.44 -3.28 20.03
C ASN A 110 -2.60 -2.95 18.54
N TYR A 111 -1.50 -2.81 17.80
CA TYR A 111 -1.51 -2.51 16.39
C TYR A 111 -2.19 -3.65 15.62
N THR A 112 -3.18 -3.32 14.79
CA THR A 112 -3.92 -4.30 14.00
C THR A 112 -3.04 -4.80 12.85
N ILE A 113 -2.78 -6.10 12.82
CA ILE A 113 -2.04 -6.72 11.71
C ILE A 113 -3.01 -6.88 10.53
N ALA A 114 -2.64 -6.33 9.38
CA ALA A 114 -3.46 -6.39 8.18
C ALA A 114 -3.61 -7.82 7.66
N THR A 115 -4.72 -8.10 6.98
CA THR A 115 -4.86 -9.28 6.13
C THR A 115 -4.16 -9.02 4.80
N TYR A 116 -3.25 -9.91 4.42
CA TYR A 116 -2.48 -9.79 3.19
C TYR A 116 -3.17 -10.52 2.04
N LEU A 117 -3.09 -9.96 0.84
CA LEU A 117 -3.66 -10.59 -0.36
C LEU A 117 -2.64 -11.53 -0.99
N GLN A 118 -3.14 -12.63 -1.58
CA GLN A 118 -2.32 -13.51 -2.42
C GLN A 118 -1.74 -12.72 -3.61
N PRO A 119 -0.54 -13.09 -4.12
CA PRO A 119 0.00 -12.48 -5.31
C PRO A 119 -0.94 -12.77 -6.48
N GLN A 120 -1.35 -11.72 -7.17
CA GLN A 120 -2.29 -11.80 -8.28
C GLN A 120 -1.91 -10.79 -9.36
N VAL A 121 -2.35 -11.05 -10.58
CA VAL A 121 -2.20 -10.09 -11.68
C VAL A 121 -2.95 -8.81 -11.34
N TYR A 122 -2.31 -7.66 -11.61
CA TYR A 122 -2.94 -6.36 -11.37
C TYR A 122 -4.27 -6.24 -12.12
N PRO A 123 -5.42 -6.00 -11.47
CA PRO A 123 -6.71 -6.00 -12.16
C PRO A 123 -6.79 -4.93 -13.25
N LYS A 124 -7.23 -5.32 -14.45
CA LYS A 124 -7.39 -4.37 -15.57
C LYS A 124 -8.36 -3.22 -15.23
N THR A 125 -9.41 -3.49 -14.46
CA THR A 125 -10.38 -2.48 -14.01
C THR A 125 -9.72 -1.38 -13.17
N ASP A 126 -8.75 -1.75 -12.34
CA ASP A 126 -8.02 -0.81 -11.49
C ASP A 126 -7.05 0.00 -12.35
N PHE A 127 -6.34 -0.66 -13.27
CA PHE A 127 -5.50 0.01 -14.27
C PHE A 127 -6.30 1.04 -15.07
N ASP A 128 -7.43 0.65 -15.63
CA ASP A 128 -8.29 1.51 -16.44
C ASP A 128 -8.79 2.72 -15.63
N THR A 129 -9.16 2.51 -14.36
CA THR A 129 -9.58 3.57 -13.43
C THR A 129 -8.46 4.59 -13.22
N VAL A 130 -7.24 4.12 -12.92
CA VAL A 130 -6.08 4.99 -12.66
C VAL A 130 -5.65 5.72 -13.94
N ILE A 131 -5.56 5.01 -15.07
CA ILE A 131 -5.16 5.61 -16.36
C ILE A 131 -6.17 6.65 -16.83
N HIS A 132 -7.47 6.40 -16.67
CA HIS A 132 -8.50 7.39 -16.98
C HIS A 132 -8.31 8.65 -16.14
N TRP A 133 -8.11 8.49 -14.82
CA TRP A 133 -7.87 9.62 -13.92
C TRP A 133 -6.61 10.41 -14.28
N LEU A 134 -5.49 9.73 -14.57
CA LEU A 134 -4.23 10.38 -14.97
C LEU A 134 -4.38 11.15 -16.29
N ARG A 135 -5.11 10.59 -17.27
CA ARG A 135 -5.43 11.28 -18.54
C ARG A 135 -6.29 12.52 -18.29
N ALA A 136 -7.37 12.40 -17.52
CA ALA A 136 -8.24 13.52 -17.19
C ALA A 136 -7.51 14.65 -16.43
N LYS A 137 -6.41 14.33 -15.74
CA LYS A 137 -5.53 15.29 -15.06
C LYS A 137 -4.36 15.79 -15.90
N ASN A 138 -4.23 15.35 -17.16
CA ASN A 138 -3.07 15.62 -18.03
C ASN A 138 -1.72 15.28 -17.38
N LEU A 139 -1.68 14.16 -16.63
CA LEU A 139 -0.47 13.67 -15.92
C LEU A 139 0.31 12.61 -16.71
N LEU A 140 -0.15 12.23 -17.90
CA LEU A 140 0.55 11.27 -18.75
C LEU A 140 1.32 11.98 -19.87
N HIS A 141 2.61 11.66 -19.97
CA HIS A 141 3.48 12.11 -21.06
C HIS A 141 3.60 11.10 -22.21
N ARG A 142 3.09 9.87 -22.02
CA ARG A 142 3.09 8.79 -23.02
C ARG A 142 1.87 7.90 -22.85
N ILE A 143 1.56 7.13 -23.88
CA ILE A 143 0.58 6.05 -23.80
C ILE A 143 1.19 4.92 -22.97
N VAL A 144 0.41 4.42 -22.02
CA VAL A 144 0.73 3.22 -21.23
C VAL A 144 -0.36 2.20 -21.54
N LEU A 145 0.04 1.04 -22.05
CA LEU A 145 -0.86 -0.09 -22.29
C LEU A 145 -0.86 -1.00 -21.07
N TYR A 146 -1.97 -1.69 -20.83
CA TYR A 146 -2.11 -2.58 -19.67
C TYR A 146 -1.12 -3.74 -19.77
N GLU A 147 -0.95 -4.24 -20.98
CA GLU A 147 -0.10 -5.36 -21.37
C GLU A 147 1.39 -5.08 -21.11
N ASP A 148 1.79 -3.81 -21.05
CA ASP A 148 3.15 -3.38 -20.71
C ASP A 148 3.38 -3.34 -19.19
N THR A 149 2.33 -3.50 -18.38
CA THR A 149 2.38 -3.37 -16.91
C THR A 149 2.18 -4.68 -16.18
N VAL A 150 1.80 -5.75 -16.88
CA VAL A 150 1.52 -7.05 -16.29
C VAL A 150 2.34 -8.15 -16.92
N TRP A 151 2.82 -9.07 -16.08
CA TRP A 151 3.45 -10.31 -16.51
C TRP A 151 2.54 -11.47 -16.09
N ARG A 152 2.33 -12.43 -16.99
CA ARG A 152 1.38 -13.55 -16.80
C ARG A 152 2.04 -14.91 -16.61
N GLY A 153 3.38 -14.98 -16.62
CA GLY A 153 4.08 -16.26 -16.53
C GLY A 153 4.08 -17.09 -17.82
N GLU A 154 3.50 -16.58 -18.89
CA GLU A 154 3.52 -17.23 -20.20
C GLU A 154 4.72 -16.71 -20.99
N SER A 155 5.57 -17.62 -21.46
CA SER A 155 6.58 -17.30 -22.47
C SER A 155 5.86 -16.82 -23.74
N ARG A 156 6.21 -15.60 -24.19
CA ARG A 156 5.79 -15.10 -25.50
C ARG A 156 6.27 -15.99 -26.63
#